data_AF-A8M165-F1
#
_entry.id   AF-A8M165-F1
#
_cell.length_a   1.000
_cell.length_b   1.000
_cell.length_c   1.000
_cell.angle_alpha   90.00
_cell.angle_beta   90.00
_cell.angle_gamma   90.00
#
_symmetry.space_group_name_H-M   'P 1'
#
loop_
_entity.id
_entity.type
_entity.pdbx_description
1 polymer ?
#
loop_
_entity_poly.entity_id
_entity_poly.type
_entity_poly.pdbx_seq_one_letter_code
_entity_poly.pdbx_strand_id
1 'polypeptide(L)'
;MSTTYLASVALEEVERAQAELERHLTVRPSGECVTCGEVEPCSGRQEAGTTIIKYGLLPRRRPGASGVRRAASTTVGAAPTSWFASATDGDGHELPGTESEA
;
A
#
# COMPACT_ATOMS: atom_id res chain seq x y z
N MET A 1 4.17 25.63 6.31
CA MET A 1 4.71 24.82 5.20
C MET A 1 6.06 25.40 4.83
N SER A 2 7.15 24.67 5.10
CA SER A 2 8.49 25.06 4.67
C SER A 2 8.71 24.50 3.27
N THR A 3 8.84 25.35 2.27
CA THR A 3 9.15 24.95 0.90
C THR A 3 10.65 25.03 0.71
N THR A 4 11.35 23.89 0.78
CA THR A 4 12.79 23.84 0.51
C THR A 4 13.00 23.85 -1.00
N TYR A 5 13.63 24.90 -1.53
CA TYR A 5 14.06 24.94 -2.92
C TYR A 5 15.28 24.02 -3.11
N LEU A 6 15.08 22.95 -3.85
CA LEU A 6 16.14 22.01 -4.22
C LEU A 6 16.82 22.47 -5.52
N ALA A 7 18.14 22.26 -5.59
CA ALA A 7 18.87 22.36 -6.85
C ALA A 7 18.36 21.31 -7.85
N SER A 8 18.48 21.56 -9.15
CA SER A 8 18.04 20.65 -10.22
C SER A 8 18.57 19.23 -10.05
N VAL A 9 19.84 19.08 -9.68
CA VAL A 9 20.47 17.77 -9.42
C VAL A 9 19.76 17.01 -8.29
N ALA A 10 19.35 17.69 -7.22
CA ALA A 10 18.62 17.06 -6.13
C ALA A 10 17.22 16.61 -6.55
N LEU A 11 16.55 17.37 -7.43
CA LEU A 11 15.26 16.95 -7.99
C LEU A 11 15.42 15.69 -8.87
N GLU A 12 16.44 15.65 -9.73
CA GLU A 12 16.73 14.49 -10.56
C GLU A 12 17.06 13.24 -9.73
N GLU A 13 17.82 13.40 -8.63
CA GLU A 13 18.10 12.31 -7.71
C GLU A 13 16.83 11.78 -7.03
N VAL A 14 15.95 12.67 -6.58
CA VAL A 14 14.67 12.29 -5.97
C VAL A 14 13.77 11.60 -6.98
N GLU A 15 13.70 12.08 -8.22
CA GLU A 15 12.89 11.45 -9.28
C GLU A 15 13.41 10.06 -9.65
N ARG A 16 14.73 9.90 -9.74
CA ARG A 16 15.35 8.59 -9.98
C ARG A 16 15.09 7.63 -8.83
N ALA A 17 15.23 8.09 -7.59
CA ALA A 17 14.94 7.30 -6.40
C ALA A 17 13.45 6.91 -6.33
N GLN A 18 12.55 7.84 -6.69
CA GLN A 18 11.11 7.56 -6.76
C GLN A 18 10.79 6.48 -7.79
N ALA A 19 11.38 6.56 -8.99
CA ALA A 19 11.22 5.55 -10.03
C ALA A 19 11.77 4.19 -9.58
N GLU A 20 12.93 4.18 -8.90
CA GLU A 20 13.51 2.96 -8.35
C GLU A 20 12.62 2.33 -7.29
N LEU A 21 12.13 3.13 -6.35
CA LEU A 21 11.22 2.66 -5.32
C LEU A 21 9.98 2.00 -5.94
N GLU A 22 9.37 2.63 -6.94
CA GLU A 22 8.20 2.09 -7.64
C GLU A 22 8.48 0.74 -8.30
N ARG A 23 9.68 0.54 -8.87
CA ARG A 23 10.09 -0.75 -9.45
C ARG A 23 10.16 -1.87 -8.40
N HIS A 24 10.53 -1.57 -7.17
CA HIS A 24 10.65 -2.56 -6.09
C HIS A 24 9.38 -2.73 -5.24
N LEU A 25 8.29 -2.02 -5.54
CA LEU A 25 7.04 -2.13 -4.76
C LEU A 25 6.29 -3.45 -4.98
N THR A 26 6.55 -4.16 -6.09
CA THR A 26 5.84 -5.40 -6.39
C THR A 26 6.54 -6.59 -5.73
N VAL A 27 5.81 -7.27 -4.86
CA VAL A 27 6.31 -8.42 -4.10
C VAL A 27 5.59 -9.68 -4.57
N ARG A 28 6.33 -10.78 -4.66
CA ARG A 28 5.77 -12.12 -4.90
C ARG A 28 4.99 -12.56 -3.66
N PRO A 29 4.05 -13.51 -3.80
CA PRO A 29 3.38 -14.12 -2.64
C PRO A 29 4.36 -14.75 -1.62
N SER A 30 5.56 -15.12 -2.06
CA SER A 30 6.65 -15.63 -1.21
C SER A 30 7.32 -14.57 -0.33
N GLY A 31 7.03 -13.28 -0.52
CA GLY A 31 7.68 -12.18 0.21
C GLY A 31 8.95 -11.63 -0.44
N GLU A 32 9.28 -12.09 -1.65
CA GLU A 32 10.44 -11.61 -2.42
C GLU A 32 10.07 -10.46 -3.36
N CYS A 33 10.93 -9.46 -3.49
CA CYS A 33 10.79 -8.43 -4.51
C CYS A 33 10.81 -9.06 -5.91
N VAL A 34 9.86 -8.66 -6.77
CA VAL A 34 9.79 -9.18 -8.15
C VAL A 34 10.99 -8.75 -9.00
N THR A 35 11.57 -7.59 -8.68
CA THR A 35 12.62 -6.95 -9.48
C THR A 35 14.01 -7.52 -9.19
N CYS A 36 14.38 -7.67 -7.91
CA CYS A 36 15.70 -8.19 -7.52
C CYS A 36 15.68 -9.60 -6.93
N GLY A 37 14.51 -10.14 -6.56
CA GLY A 37 14.39 -11.49 -5.97
C GLY A 37 14.80 -11.59 -4.50
N GLU A 38 15.22 -10.49 -3.87
CA GLU A 38 15.56 -10.45 -2.44
C GLU A 38 14.29 -10.47 -1.57
N VAL A 39 14.41 -11.01 -0.36
CA VAL A 39 13.35 -10.93 0.65
C VAL A 39 13.12 -9.48 1.03
N GLU A 40 11.85 -9.06 1.05
CA GLU A 40 11.48 -7.70 1.39
C GLU A 40 11.80 -7.36 2.87
N PRO A 41 12.28 -6.14 3.17
CA PRO A 41 12.57 -5.04 2.24
C PRO A 41 13.91 -5.21 1.52
N CYS A 42 13.92 -5.22 0.19
CA CYS A 42 15.14 -5.39 -0.58
C CYS A 42 16.08 -4.17 -0.52
N SER A 43 17.36 -4.39 -0.84
CA SER A 43 18.41 -3.36 -0.87
C SER A 43 18.02 -2.15 -1.74
N GLY A 44 17.56 -2.38 -2.96
CA GLY A 44 17.13 -1.31 -3.88
C GLY A 44 15.97 -0.48 -3.34
N ARG A 45 15.01 -1.09 -2.63
CA ARG A 45 13.90 -0.39 -1.97
C ARG A 45 14.42 0.49 -0.82
N GLN A 46 15.37 -0.02 -0.04
CA GLN A 46 15.94 0.71 1.09
C GLN A 46 16.80 1.90 0.64
N GLU A 47 17.64 1.71 -0.38
CA GLU A 47 18.47 2.77 -0.95
C GLU A 47 17.63 3.91 -1.51
N ALA A 48 16.62 3.57 -2.33
CA ALA A 48 15.68 4.54 -2.88
C ALA A 48 14.94 5.34 -1.78
N GLY A 49 14.49 4.65 -0.73
CA GLY A 49 13.87 5.29 0.42
C GLY A 49 14.82 6.23 1.15
N THR A 50 16.07 5.80 1.35
CA THR A 50 17.11 6.59 2.02
C THR A 50 17.42 7.88 1.25
N THR A 51 17.50 7.82 -0.08
CA THR A 51 17.71 9.02 -0.91
C THR A 51 16.55 10.01 -0.80
N ILE A 52 15.31 9.54 -0.78
CA ILE A 52 14.13 10.43 -0.66
C ILE A 52 14.11 11.09 0.73
N ILE A 53 14.37 10.32 1.79
CA ILE A 53 14.40 10.81 3.18
C ILE A 53 15.54 11.80 3.40
N LYS A 54 16.71 11.59 2.76
CA LYS A 54 17.86 12.51 2.79
C LYS A 54 17.47 13.94 2.40
N TYR A 55 16.51 14.10 1.49
CA TYR A 55 16.01 15.41 1.05
C TYR A 55 14.79 15.91 1.86
N GLY A 56 14.39 15.21 2.93
CA GLY A 56 13.25 15.57 3.78
C GLY A 56 11.89 15.37 3.10
N LEU A 57 11.84 14.53 2.06
CA LEU A 57 10.64 14.26 1.29
C LEU A 57 10.03 12.92 1.70
N LEU A 58 8.74 12.74 1.41
CA LEU A 58 8.07 11.45 1.50
C LEU A 58 7.99 10.83 0.11
N PRO A 59 8.11 9.49 0.01
CA PRO A 59 7.86 8.80 -1.24
C PRO A 59 6.45 9.09 -1.75
N ARG A 60 6.37 9.46 -3.03
CA ARG A 60 5.09 9.58 -3.72
C ARG A 60 4.61 8.16 -4.03
N ARG A 61 3.31 7.92 -4.17
CA ARG A 61 2.81 6.64 -4.68
C ARG A 61 1.85 6.91 -5.82
N ARG A 62 2.12 6.28 -6.97
CA ARG A 62 1.16 6.25 -8.08
C ARG A 62 0.09 5.20 -7.78
N PRO A 63 -1.21 5.55 -7.80
CA PRO A 63 -2.28 4.57 -7.72
C PRO A 63 -2.08 3.46 -8.76
N GLY A 64 -2.22 2.20 -8.34
CA GLY A 64 -2.03 1.04 -9.22
C GLY A 64 -0.59 0.51 -9.35
N ALA A 65 0.43 1.21 -8.82
CA ALA A 65 1.82 0.74 -8.88
C ALA A 65 2.09 -0.47 -7.96
N SER A 66 1.41 -0.55 -6.81
CA SER A 66 1.30 -1.79 -6.06
C SER A 66 0.24 -2.63 -6.77
N GLY A 67 0.66 -3.51 -7.67
CA GLY A 67 -0.23 -4.38 -8.43
C GLY A 67 -1.02 -5.31 -7.51
N VAL A 68 -2.12 -4.80 -6.94
CA VAL A 68 -3.13 -5.64 -6.28
C VAL A 68 -3.74 -6.47 -7.40
N ARG A 69 -3.28 -7.69 -7.54
CA ARG A 69 -3.94 -8.65 -8.43
C ARG A 69 -5.33 -8.87 -7.84
N ARG A 70 -6.37 -8.61 -8.64
CA ARG A 70 -7.72 -9.06 -8.32
C ARG A 70 -7.64 -10.57 -8.12
N ALA A 71 -7.75 -11.03 -6.88
CA ALA A 71 -8.10 -12.41 -6.64
C ALA A 71 -9.40 -12.65 -7.40
N ALA A 72 -9.50 -13.76 -8.13
CA ALA A 72 -10.74 -14.15 -8.77
C ALA A 72 -11.86 -14.06 -7.72
N SER A 73 -13.03 -13.54 -8.10
CA SER A 73 -14.18 -13.48 -7.20
C SER A 73 -14.56 -14.90 -6.82
N THR A 74 -14.00 -15.42 -5.73
CA THR A 74 -14.61 -16.55 -5.04
C THR A 74 -15.95 -16.02 -4.58
N THR A 75 -17.04 -16.55 -5.12
CA THR A 75 -18.40 -16.28 -4.65
C THR A 75 -18.49 -16.83 -3.24
N VAL A 76 -18.01 -16.07 -2.26
CA VAL A 76 -18.28 -16.32 -0.85
C VAL A 76 -19.76 -16.05 -0.69
N GLY A 77 -20.50 -17.09 -0.29
CA GLY A 77 -21.94 -17.03 -0.10
C GLY A 77 -22.33 -15.78 0.69
N ALA A 78 -23.42 -15.16 0.24
CA ALA A 78 -23.92 -13.85 0.66
C ALA A 78 -23.82 -13.62 2.18
N ALA A 79 -22.72 -12.99 2.60
CA ALA A 79 -22.62 -12.28 3.86
C ALA A 79 -22.24 -10.83 3.49
N PRO A 80 -22.88 -9.82 4.08
CA PRO A 80 -22.68 -8.44 3.64
C PRO A 80 -21.23 -8.01 3.91
N THR A 81 -20.49 -7.78 2.83
CA THR A 81 -19.08 -7.37 2.83
C THR A 81 -18.93 -5.86 3.04
N SER A 82 -19.63 -5.28 4.01
CA SER A 82 -19.36 -3.90 4.42
C SER A 82 -19.12 -3.86 5.92
N TRP A 83 -18.12 -3.08 6.32
CA TRP A 83 -17.76 -2.90 7.73
C TRP A 83 -18.86 -2.16 8.53
N PHE A 84 -19.86 -1.63 7.84
CA PHE A 84 -21.05 -0.96 8.39
C PHE A 84 -22.32 -1.80 8.28
N ALA A 85 -22.25 -3.04 7.77
CA ALA A 85 -23.45 -3.85 7.65
C ALA A 85 -23.88 -4.36 9.03
N SER A 86 -25.08 -3.97 9.45
CA SER A 86 -25.78 -4.63 10.56
C SER A 86 -26.09 -6.07 10.17
N ALA A 87 -25.82 -7.00 11.07
CA ALA A 87 -26.22 -8.39 10.89
C ALA A 87 -27.75 -8.47 10.91
N THR A 88 -28.32 -8.92 9.80
CA THR A 88 -29.73 -9.28 9.71
C THR A 88 -29.84 -10.80 9.75
N ASP A 89 -30.89 -11.31 10.39
CA ASP A 89 -31.22 -12.74 10.28
C ASP A 89 -31.71 -13.08 8.86
N GLY A 90 -31.89 -14.38 8.58
CA GLY A 90 -32.34 -14.86 7.27
C GLY A 90 -33.71 -14.32 6.83
N ASP A 91 -34.46 -13.72 7.75
CA ASP A 91 -35.78 -13.12 7.52
C ASP A 91 -35.72 -11.58 7.45
N GLY A 92 -34.52 -10.99 7.50
CA GLY A 92 -34.28 -9.56 7.32
C GLY A 92 -34.54 -8.69 8.56
N HIS A 93 -34.65 -9.28 9.76
CA HIS A 93 -34.72 -8.53 11.01
C HIS A 93 -33.32 -8.18 11.52
N GLU A 94 -33.16 -6.91 11.90
CA GLU A 94 -31.93 -6.37 12.46
C GLU A 94 -31.75 -6.94 13.88
N LEU A 95 -30.63 -7.63 14.13
CA LEU A 95 -30.34 -8.15 15.46
C LEU A 95 -29.93 -6.98 16.37
N PRO A 96 -30.55 -6.79 17.55
CA PRO A 96 -30.19 -5.69 18.44
C PRO A 96 -28.74 -5.85 18.89
N GLY A 97 -27.93 -4.83 18.59
CA GLY A 97 -26.53 -4.77 18.99
C GLY A 97 -26.40 -4.86 20.50
N THR A 98 -25.64 -5.83 20.99
CA THR A 98 -25.24 -5.87 22.40
C THR A 98 -24.22 -4.77 22.63
N GLU A 99 -24.70 -3.59 23.01
CA GLU A 99 -23.88 -2.61 23.70
C GLU A 99 -23.40 -3.23 25.02
N SER A 100 -22.16 -3.70 25.03
CA SER A 100 -21.48 -4.09 26.27
C SER A 100 -20.47 -3.00 26.58
N GLU A 101 -20.94 -1.98 27.31
CA GLU A 101 -20.10 -1.11 28.12
C GLU A 101 -19.35 -1.96 29.16
N ALA A 102 -18.01 -1.89 29.15
CA ALA A 102 -17.10 -1.85 30.30
C ALA A 102 -15.64 -1.91 29.85
#